data_AF-A0A965S074-F1
#
_entry.id   AF-A0A965S074-F1
#
_cell.length_a   1.000
_cell.length_b   1.000
_cell.length_c   1.000
_cell.angle_alpha   90.00
_cell.angle_beta   90.00
_cell.angle_gamma   90.00
#
_symmetry.space_group_name_H-M   'P 1'
#
loop_
_entity.id
_entity.type
_entity.pdbx_description
1 polymer ?
#
loop_
_entity_poly.entity_id
_entity_poly.type
_entity_poly.pdbx_seq_one_letter_code
_entity_poly.pdbx_strand_id
1 'polypeptide(L)' 'YMTVSNKISPKVPLKKVNSGIGSETLEQRLRIIYKDNFKLERFTEGDVFIAHLKINLLEHKAKMLAIG' A
#
# COMPACT_ATOMS: atom_id res chain seq x y z
N TYR A 1 -6.79 7.95 6.45
CA TYR A 1 -6.44 7.96 5.02
C TYR A 1 -4.99 8.40 4.92
N MET A 2 -4.10 7.58 4.37
CA MET A 2 -2.69 7.93 4.18
C MET A 2 -2.38 7.97 2.68
N THR A 3 -1.82 9.09 2.22
CA THR A 3 -1.33 9.26 0.86
C THR A 3 0.18 9.41 0.92
N VAL A 4 0.87 8.63 0.11
CA VAL A 4 2.30 8.78 -0.14
C VAL A 4 2.51 9.06 -1.62
N SER A 5 3.13 10.19 -1.93
CA SER A 5 3.45 10.61 -3.28
C SER A 5 4.96 10.78 -3.42
N ASN A 6 5.55 10.10 -4.39
CA ASN A 6 6.97 10.16 -4.68
C ASN A 6 7.19 10.59 -6.13
N LYS A 7 7.88 11.71 -6.33
CA LYS A 7 8.27 12.15 -7.68
C LYS A 7 9.31 11.17 -8.25
N ILE A 8 8.97 10.53 -9.36
CA ILE A 8 9.84 9.67 -10.14
C ILE A 8 10.92 10.56 -10.76
N SER A 9 12.18 10.19 -10.54
CA SER A 9 13.29 10.93 -11.12
C SER A 9 13.34 10.67 -12.64
N PRO A 10 13.58 11.69 -13.48
CA PRO A 10 13.64 11.54 -14.94
C PRO A 10 14.87 10.75 -15.44
N LYS A 11 15.69 10.22 -14.52
CA LYS A 11 16.84 9.37 -14.85
C LYS A 11 16.34 8.01 -15.32
N VAL A 12 17.04 7.44 -16.30
CA VAL A 12 16.74 6.14 -16.92
C VAL A 12 16.31 5.13 -15.85
N PRO A 13 15.13 4.50 -15.97
CA PRO A 13 14.66 3.56 -14.97
C PRO A 13 15.67 2.43 -14.87
N LEU A 14 16.38 2.39 -13.74
CA LEU A 14 17.30 1.30 -13.42
C LEU A 14 16.49 0.01 -13.53
N LYS A 15 16.91 -0.89 -14.43
CA LYS A 15 16.32 -2.22 -14.62
C LYS A 15 16.57 -3.03 -13.34
N LYS A 16 15.77 -2.78 -12.31
CA LYS A 16 15.83 -3.52 -11.06
C LYS A 16 15.25 -4.89 -11.34
N VAL A 17 16.14 -5.87 -11.52
CA VAL A 17 15.78 -7.29 -11.72
C VAL A 17 14.87 -7.81 -10.60
N ASN A 18 14.97 -7.22 -9.40
CA ASN A 18 14.14 -7.52 -8.22
C ASN A 18 13.26 -6.31 -7.80
N SER A 19 12.81 -5.49 -8.74
CA SER A 19 11.85 -4.42 -8.42
C SER A 19 10.52 -5.04 -8.01
N GLY A 20 9.93 -4.58 -6.90
CA GLY A 20 8.57 -5.00 -6.50
C GLY A 20 8.47 -5.77 -5.18
N ILE A 21 9.58 -6.29 -4.62
CA ILE A 21 9.56 -7.04 -3.34
C ILE A 21 8.90 -6.23 -2.22
N GLY A 22 9.25 -4.94 -2.09
CA GLY A 22 8.67 -4.07 -1.05
C GLY A 22 7.16 -3.86 -1.23
N SER A 23 6.70 -3.82 -2.49
CA SER A 23 5.29 -3.67 -2.83
C SER A 23 4.47 -4.93 -2.53
N GLU A 24 5.04 -6.10 -2.79
CA GLU A 24 4.44 -7.40 -2.52
C GLU A 24 4.44 -7.71 -1.02
N THR A 25 5.57 -7.48 -0.35
CA THR A 25 5.71 -7.65 1.11
C THR A 25 4.76 -6.73 1.87
N LEU A 26 4.60 -5.48 1.42
CA LEU A 26 3.65 -4.53 2.02
C LEU A 26 2.21 -5.05 1.90
N GLU A 27 1.82 -5.55 0.74
CA GLU A 27 0.47 -6.10 0.53
C GLU A 27 0.22 -7.35 1.36
N GLN A 28 1.20 -8.27 1.42
CA GLN A 28 1.09 -9.46 2.28
C GLN A 28 0.94 -9.06 3.77
N ARG A 29 1.75 -8.12 4.27
CA ARG A 29 1.63 -7.64 5.65
C ARG A 29 0.29 -6.99 5.93
N LEU A 30 -0.20 -6.14 5.01
CA LEU A 30 -1.50 -5.51 5.13
C LEU A 30 -2.63 -6.56 5.16
N ARG A 31 -2.54 -7.61 4.34
CA ARG A 31 -3.50 -8.71 4.33
C ARG A 31 -3.49 -9.52 5.62
N ILE A 32 -2.33 -9.76 6.23
CA ILE A 32 -2.24 -10.48 7.51
C ILE A 32 -2.85 -9.65 8.64
N ILE A 33 -2.51 -8.37 8.72
CA ILE A 33 -2.93 -7.50 9.83
C ILE A 33 -4.40 -7.07 9.67
N TYR A 34 -4.76 -6.54 8.51
CA TYR A 34 -6.06 -5.91 8.29
C TYR A 34 -7.05 -6.78 7.51
N LYS A 35 -6.63 -7.91 6.93
CA LYS A 35 -7.47 -8.80 6.10
C LYS A 35 -8.12 -8.03 4.95
N ASP A 36 -9.45 -8.01 4.88
CA ASP A 36 -10.23 -7.27 3.88
C ASP A 36 -10.48 -5.79 4.26
N ASN A 37 -9.98 -5.33 5.41
CA ASN A 37 -10.25 -3.97 5.89
C ASN A 37 -9.23 -2.94 5.38
N PHE A 38 -8.52 -3.23 4.28
CA PHE A 38 -7.61 -2.27 3.66
C PHE A 38 -7.84 -2.19 2.15
N LYS A 39 -7.61 -1.01 1.59
CA LYS A 39 -7.59 -0.74 0.16
C LYS A 39 -6.31 0.02 -0.16
N LEU A 40 -5.51 -0.54 -1.06
CA LEU A 40 -4.25 0.04 -1.52
C LEU A 40 -4.38 0.35 -3.00
N GLU A 41 -4.43 1.63 -3.34
CA GLU A 41 -4.53 2.12 -4.72
C GLU A 41 -3.18 2.73 -5.09
N ARG A 42 -2.60 2.31 -6.20
CA ARG A 42 -1.30 2.82 -6.66
C ARG A 42 -1.43 3.23 -8.12
N PHE A 43 -1.03 4.45 -8.43
CA PHE A 43 -1.12 4.99 -9.78
C PHE A 43 0.00 5.99 -10.00
N THR A 44 0.34 6.19 -11.26
CA THR A 44 1.34 7.18 -11.69
C THR A 44 0.65 8.28 -12.44
N GLU A 45 0.76 9.51 -11.95
CA GLU A 45 0.32 10.71 -12.67
C GLU A 45 1.56 11.48 -13.14
N GLY A 46 1.82 11.42 -14.45
CA GLY A 46 3.03 11.97 -15.05
C GLY A 46 4.30 11.40 -14.40
N ASP A 47 5.14 12.28 -13.86
CA ASP A 47 6.36 11.94 -13.13
C ASP A 47 6.14 11.71 -11.63
N VAL A 48 4.91 11.52 -11.15
CA VAL A 48 4.63 11.30 -9.72
C VAL A 48 4.00 9.94 -9.52
N PHE A 49 4.69 9.09 -8.75
CA PHE A 49 4.13 7.86 -8.23
C PHE A 49 3.29 8.17 -6.99
N ILE A 50 2.01 7.80 -7.01
CA ILE A 50 1.08 8.04 -5.92
C ILE A 50 0.57 6.70 -5.42
N ALA A 51 0.62 6.49 -4.12
CA ALA A 51 0.02 5.36 -3.44
C ALA A 51 -0.91 5.84 -2.32
N HIS A 52 -2.16 5.39 -2.39
CA HIS A 52 -3.21 5.66 -1.43
C HIS A 52 -3.50 4.41 -0.62
N LEU A 53 -3.30 4.52 0.69
CA LEU A 53 -3.64 3.47 1.65
C LEU A 53 -4.85 3.93 2.48
N LYS A 54 -5.96 3.22 2.27
CA LYS A 54 -7.19 3.33 3.07
C LYS A 54 -7.26 2.10 3.97
N ILE A 55 -7.32 2.31 5.28
CA ILE A 55 -7.53 1.23 6.26
C ILE A 55 -8.78 1.57 7.06
N ASN A 56 -9.70 0.62 7.14
CA ASN A 56 -10.88 0.72 7.98
C ASN A 56 -10.55 0.22 9.40
N LEU A 57 -10.06 1.13 10.24
CA LEU A 57 -9.66 0.81 11.62
C LEU A 57 -10.86 0.48 12.52
N LEU A 58 -12.06 1.00 12.20
CA LEU A 58 -13.28 0.75 12.97
C LEU A 58 -13.74 -0.70 12.80
N GLU A 59 -13.85 -1.17 11.57
CA GLU A 59 -14.21 -2.57 11.30
C GLU A 59 -13.13 -3.54 11.76
N HIS A 60 -11.85 -3.17 11.63
CA HIS A 60 -10.77 -3.97 12.17
C HIS A 60 -10.86 -4.09 13.70
N LYS A 61 -11.10 -2.99 14.42
CA LYS A 61 -11.28 -2.99 15.89
C LYS A 61 -12.52 -3.77 16.30
N ALA A 62 -13.63 -3.61 15.59
CA ALA A 62 -14.87 -4.35 15.85
C ALA A 62 -14.67 -5.86 15.67
N LYS A 63 -13.97 -6.30 14.61
CA LYS A 63 -13.61 -7.71 14.42
C LYS A 63 -12.68 -8.20 15.53
N MET A 64 -11.66 -7.44 15.93
CA MET A 64 -10.75 -7.85 17.01
C MET A 64 -11.46 -7.97 18.37
N LEU A 65 -12.46 -7.13 18.64
CA LEU A 65 -13.28 -7.18 19.86
C LEU A 65 -14.31 -8.32 19.84
N ALA A 66 -14.84 -8.69 18.67
CA ALA A 66 -15.82 -9.76 18.52
C ALA A 66 -15.22 -11.19 18.59
N ILE A 67 -13.89 -11.32 18.58
CA ILE A 67 -13.18 -12.60 18.75
C ILE A 67 -12.79 -12.81 20.23
N GLY A 68 -13.26 -11.93 21.14
CA GLY A 68 -13.04 -12.00 22.59
C GLY A 68 -14.24 -12.57 23.33
#